data_AF-A0A5J5F7F5-F1
#
_entry.id   AF-A0A5J5F7F5-F1
#
_cell.length_a   1.000
_cell.length_b   1.000
_cell.length_c   1.000
_cell.angle_alpha   90.00
_cell.angle_beta   90.00
_cell.angle_gamma   90.00
#
_symmetry.space_group_name_H-M   'P 1'
#
loop_
_entity.id
_entity.type
_entity.pdbx_description
1 polymer ?
#
loop_
_entity_poly.entity_id
_entity_poly.type
_entity_poly.pdbx_seq_one_letter_code
_entity_poly.pdbx_strand_id
1 'polypeptide(L)'
;MPPRPRKDPPAPRQLKQRAAPRHVHKAAAAAVPTLDNPPHELIVEMGKSLTASSDIYHLMQTCRTVRAIFDNQLYSTAVRCRQRLKLVVTHNVDAVRRLLATGALAPDLEFYRGIDGGLVECTQMLHVAIERRDEQMVRLLVEAGCSLFCVAISPAAAEQTALGRLLKEHGVKVSPTGAPNGLSWMMDPFPAGRPVITVLRFLCVQGPPAVSPMHVHINDPRVEYPTLVRWELPSSG
;
A
#
# COMPACT_ATOMS: atom_id res chain seq x y z
N MET A 1 -52.94 -4.50 -47.08
CA MET A 1 -53.27 -3.08 -46.82
C MET A 1 -51.98 -2.28 -46.70
N PRO A 2 -51.74 -1.25 -47.54
CA PRO A 2 -50.53 -0.44 -47.42
C PRO A 2 -50.65 0.60 -46.29
N PRO A 3 -49.55 0.96 -45.60
CA PRO A 3 -49.59 1.96 -44.54
C PRO A 3 -49.70 3.37 -45.11
N ARG A 4 -50.56 4.19 -44.51
CA ARG A 4 -50.78 5.60 -44.88
C ARG A 4 -49.59 6.49 -44.47
N PRO A 5 -49.24 7.52 -45.26
CA PRO A 5 -48.17 8.45 -44.92
C PRO A 5 -48.59 9.35 -43.75
N ARG A 6 -47.67 9.56 -42.80
CA ARG A 6 -47.84 10.51 -41.68
C ARG A 6 -47.72 11.94 -42.20
N LYS A 7 -48.62 12.81 -41.71
CA LYS A 7 -48.73 14.24 -42.04
C LYS A 7 -47.83 15.01 -41.07
N ASP A 8 -46.88 15.79 -41.57
CA ASP A 8 -45.98 16.58 -40.74
C ASP A 8 -46.71 17.71 -39.99
N PRO A 9 -46.27 18.04 -38.76
CA PRO A 9 -46.87 19.11 -37.97
C PRO A 9 -46.44 20.51 -38.48
N PRO A 10 -47.29 21.54 -38.30
CA PRO A 10 -47.01 22.89 -38.78
C PRO A 10 -45.93 23.58 -37.93
N ALA A 11 -45.10 24.37 -38.61
CA ALA A 11 -44.02 25.14 -37.99
C ALA A 11 -44.54 26.19 -36.99
N PRO A 12 -43.83 26.44 -35.88
CA PRO A 12 -44.23 27.42 -34.88
C PRO A 12 -44.06 28.86 -35.38
N ARG A 13 -45.11 29.66 -35.17
CA ARG A 13 -45.14 31.11 -35.41
C ARG A 13 -44.09 31.83 -34.56
N GLN A 14 -43.21 32.59 -35.19
CA GLN A 14 -42.29 33.47 -34.48
C GLN A 14 -43.04 34.66 -33.87
N LEU A 15 -43.10 34.70 -32.53
CA LEU A 15 -43.54 35.84 -31.76
C LEU A 15 -42.36 36.82 -31.60
N LYS A 16 -42.49 37.97 -32.25
CA LYS A 16 -41.55 39.09 -32.19
C LYS A 16 -41.62 39.72 -30.79
N GLN A 17 -40.79 39.26 -29.85
CA GLN A 17 -40.66 39.87 -28.53
C GLN A 17 -39.88 41.19 -28.65
N ARG A 18 -40.57 42.29 -28.33
CA ARG A 18 -40.02 43.64 -28.19
C ARG A 18 -39.14 43.67 -26.93
N ALA A 19 -37.85 43.94 -27.10
CA ALA A 19 -36.90 44.09 -25.99
C ALA A 19 -37.21 45.35 -25.17
N ALA A 20 -37.38 45.18 -23.86
CA ALA A 20 -37.32 46.26 -22.88
C ALA A 20 -35.86 46.47 -22.42
N PRO A 21 -35.42 47.71 -22.16
CA PRO A 21 -34.04 47.99 -21.76
C PRO A 21 -33.78 47.47 -20.34
N ARG A 22 -32.87 46.50 -20.21
CA ARG A 22 -32.36 46.03 -18.92
C ARG A 22 -31.43 47.10 -18.33
N HIS A 23 -31.81 47.65 -17.19
CA HIS A 23 -30.90 48.39 -16.32
C HIS A 23 -29.76 47.45 -15.89
N VAL A 24 -28.54 47.74 -16.35
CA VAL A 24 -27.33 47.05 -15.93
C VAL A 24 -26.93 47.60 -14.56
N HIS A 25 -27.43 46.98 -13.49
CA HIS A 25 -26.77 47.08 -12.20
C HIS A 25 -25.47 46.26 -12.29
N LYS A 26 -24.36 46.97 -12.46
CA LYS A 26 -23.00 46.44 -12.42
C LYS A 26 -22.68 46.08 -10.96
N ALA A 27 -23.25 44.98 -10.48
CA ALA A 27 -22.80 44.35 -9.25
C ALA A 27 -21.37 43.88 -9.49
N ALA A 28 -20.42 44.40 -8.72
CA ALA A 28 -19.08 43.87 -8.67
C ALA A 28 -19.20 42.38 -8.34
N ALA A 29 -18.79 41.53 -9.27
CA ALA A 29 -18.68 40.11 -9.04
C ALA A 29 -17.66 39.93 -7.91
N ALA A 30 -18.15 39.77 -6.68
CA ALA A 30 -17.35 39.23 -5.60
C ALA A 30 -16.79 37.90 -6.13
N ALA A 31 -15.47 37.84 -6.27
CA ALA A 31 -14.80 36.64 -6.75
C ALA A 31 -15.28 35.47 -5.89
N VAL A 32 -16.00 34.53 -6.50
CA VAL A 32 -16.31 33.26 -5.86
C VAL A 32 -14.97 32.68 -5.45
N PRO A 33 -14.72 32.42 -4.15
CA PRO A 33 -13.46 31.87 -3.71
C PRO A 33 -13.29 30.51 -4.40
N THR A 34 -12.42 30.44 -5.39
CA THR A 34 -12.10 29.16 -6.00
C THR A 34 -11.19 28.42 -5.03
N LEU A 35 -11.50 27.16 -4.79
CA LEU A 35 -10.77 26.29 -3.87
C LEU A 35 -9.38 25.89 -4.40
N ASP A 36 -8.88 26.58 -5.42
CA ASP A 36 -7.70 26.23 -6.18
C ASP A 36 -6.41 26.44 -5.38
N ASN A 37 -6.47 27.22 -4.29
CA ASN A 37 -5.35 27.45 -3.40
C ASN A 37 -5.81 27.77 -1.96
N PRO A 38 -6.32 26.78 -1.21
CA PRO A 38 -6.68 27.01 0.19
C PRO A 38 -5.42 27.33 1.00
N PRO A 39 -5.52 28.19 2.03
CA PRO A 39 -4.41 28.45 2.94
C PRO A 39 -3.89 27.13 3.53
N HIS A 40 -2.57 27.00 3.68
CA HIS A 40 -1.96 25.78 4.23
C HIS A 40 -2.55 25.40 5.60
N GLU A 41 -2.83 26.39 6.44
CA GLU A 41 -3.47 26.22 7.75
C GLU A 41 -4.85 25.56 7.66
N LEU A 42 -5.67 25.97 6.69
CA LEU A 42 -7.00 25.41 6.45
C LEU A 42 -6.89 23.94 5.96
N ILE A 43 -5.92 23.64 5.09
CA ILE A 43 -5.67 22.27 4.62
C ILE A 43 -5.22 21.38 5.78
N VAL A 44 -4.34 21.89 6.66
CA VAL A 44 -3.87 21.16 7.85
C VAL A 44 -5.00 20.93 8.85
N GLU A 45 -5.85 21.93 9.08
CA GLU A 45 -6.98 21.82 10.02
C GLU A 45 -8.09 20.91 9.49
N MET A 46 -8.37 20.99 8.18
CA MET A 46 -9.20 20.01 7.49
C MET A 46 -8.56 18.61 7.59
N GLY A 47 -7.27 18.46 7.29
CA GLY A 47 -6.57 17.17 7.42
C GLY A 47 -6.67 16.57 8.84
N LYS A 48 -6.46 17.38 9.88
CA LYS A 48 -6.62 16.97 11.28
C LYS A 48 -8.05 16.52 11.58
N SER A 49 -9.05 17.32 11.21
CA SER A 49 -10.47 17.02 11.44
C SER A 49 -10.94 15.79 10.64
N LEU A 50 -10.38 15.61 9.44
CA LEU A 50 -10.79 14.56 8.51
C LEU A 50 -10.09 13.22 8.76
N THR A 51 -8.90 13.18 9.36
CA THR A 51 -8.26 11.90 9.77
C THR A 51 -9.07 11.11 10.80
N ALA A 52 -10.05 11.73 11.46
CA ALA A 52 -10.96 11.10 12.40
C ALA A 52 -12.27 10.58 11.77
N SER A 53 -12.59 10.94 10.51
CA SER A 53 -13.89 10.62 9.89
C SER A 53 -13.77 9.68 8.69
N SER A 54 -14.69 8.71 8.60
CA SER A 54 -14.88 7.85 7.41
C SER A 54 -15.28 8.63 6.15
N ASP A 55 -15.83 9.83 6.31
CA ASP A 55 -16.37 10.64 5.22
C ASP A 55 -15.27 11.17 4.28
N ILE A 56 -14.01 11.15 4.73
CA ILE A 56 -12.87 11.62 3.93
C ILE A 56 -12.70 10.79 2.65
N TYR A 57 -12.93 9.48 2.73
CA TYR A 57 -12.81 8.59 1.57
C TYR A 57 -13.91 8.91 0.55
N HIS A 58 -15.14 9.15 1.02
CA HIS A 58 -16.24 9.55 0.17
C HIS A 58 -16.02 10.92 -0.48
N LEU A 59 -15.48 11.89 0.28
CA LEU A 59 -15.18 13.22 -0.23
C LEU A 59 -14.05 13.21 -1.28
N MET A 60 -12.98 12.44 -1.04
CA MET A 60 -11.91 12.23 -2.02
C MET A 60 -12.39 11.47 -3.27
N GLN A 61 -13.36 10.57 -3.12
CA GLN A 61 -13.89 9.80 -4.24
C GLN A 61 -14.79 10.65 -5.14
N THR A 62 -15.49 11.63 -4.57
CA THR A 62 -16.47 12.47 -5.27
C THR A 62 -15.90 13.80 -5.77
N CYS A 63 -14.90 14.37 -5.10
CA CYS A 63 -14.32 15.66 -5.45
C CYS A 63 -12.85 15.54 -5.88
N ARG A 64 -12.60 15.69 -7.20
CA ARG A 64 -11.24 15.61 -7.78
C ARG A 64 -10.27 16.65 -7.22
N THR A 65 -10.75 17.87 -6.94
CA THR A 65 -9.92 18.96 -6.41
C THR A 65 -9.46 18.67 -4.99
N VAL A 66 -10.39 18.24 -4.12
CA VAL A 66 -10.08 17.80 -2.76
C VAL A 66 -9.12 16.63 -2.80
N ARG A 67 -9.36 15.64 -3.66
CA ARG A 67 -8.43 14.53 -3.86
C ARG A 67 -7.03 14.99 -4.26
N ALA A 68 -6.89 15.93 -5.19
CA ALA A 68 -5.58 16.43 -5.62
C ALA A 68 -4.83 17.15 -4.48
N ILE A 69 -5.54 17.96 -3.69
CA ILE A 69 -4.97 18.67 -2.54
C ILE A 69 -4.52 17.69 -1.46
N PHE A 70 -5.38 16.71 -1.13
CA PHE A 70 -5.09 15.74 -0.09
C PHE A 70 -4.16 14.64 -0.54
N ASP A 71 -4.12 14.24 -1.81
CA ASP A 71 -3.16 13.26 -2.31
C ASP A 71 -1.73 13.76 -2.02
N ASN A 72 -1.43 15.03 -2.31
CA ASN A 72 -0.12 15.60 -2.01
C ASN A 72 0.24 15.57 -0.50
N GLN A 73 -0.74 15.73 0.40
CA GLN A 73 -0.50 15.72 1.86
C GLN A 73 -0.57 14.32 2.50
N LEU A 74 -1.44 13.46 2.01
CA LEU A 74 -1.55 12.06 2.45
C LEU A 74 -0.28 11.30 2.12
N TYR A 75 0.29 11.56 0.94
CA TYR A 75 1.54 10.98 0.50
C TYR A 75 2.79 11.77 0.93
N SER A 76 2.65 12.80 1.77
CA SER A 76 3.77 13.43 2.48
C SER A 76 3.86 12.98 3.96
N THR A 77 2.81 12.35 4.48
CA THR A 77 2.80 11.86 5.86
C THR A 77 3.47 10.49 5.92
N ALA A 78 4.52 10.36 6.74
CA ALA A 78 5.26 9.10 6.88
C ALA A 78 4.34 7.95 7.33
N VAL A 79 4.36 6.84 6.58
CA VAL A 79 3.52 5.66 6.85
C VAL A 79 4.00 4.93 8.09
N ARG A 80 3.11 4.79 9.08
CA ARG A 80 3.38 4.14 10.38
C ARG A 80 3.03 2.65 10.39
N CYS A 81 3.47 1.95 11.44
CA CYS A 81 3.37 0.50 11.65
C CYS A 81 2.07 -0.14 11.15
N ARG A 82 0.91 0.26 11.70
CA ARG A 82 -0.40 -0.32 11.33
C ARG A 82 -0.78 -0.08 9.86
N GLN A 83 -0.37 1.05 9.31
CA GLN A 83 -0.66 1.39 7.92
C GLN A 83 0.17 0.52 6.96
N ARG A 84 1.46 0.28 7.29
CA ARG A 84 2.34 -0.63 6.54
C ARG A 84 1.75 -2.04 6.45
N LEU A 85 1.36 -2.60 7.59
CA LEU A 85 0.71 -3.90 7.64
C LEU A 85 -0.56 -3.93 6.79
N LYS A 86 -1.42 -2.91 6.92
CA LYS A 86 -2.65 -2.81 6.14
C LYS A 86 -2.38 -2.79 4.64
N LEU A 87 -1.42 -1.98 4.17
CA LEU A 87 -1.08 -1.88 2.75
C LEU A 87 -0.74 -3.25 2.14
N VAL A 88 0.12 -4.03 2.81
CA VAL A 88 0.53 -5.35 2.33
C VAL A 88 -0.62 -6.36 2.44
N VAL A 89 -1.32 -6.41 3.56
CA VAL A 89 -2.44 -7.36 3.76
C VAL A 89 -3.59 -7.12 2.79
N THR A 90 -3.84 -5.87 2.41
CA THR A 90 -4.85 -5.51 1.40
C THR A 90 -4.37 -5.61 -0.04
N HIS A 91 -3.14 -6.06 -0.30
CA HIS A 91 -2.58 -6.20 -1.65
C HIS A 91 -2.62 -4.88 -2.46
N ASN A 92 -2.46 -3.73 -1.80
CA ASN A 92 -2.61 -2.42 -2.44
C ASN A 92 -1.31 -1.94 -3.09
N VAL A 93 -0.88 -2.65 -4.15
CA VAL A 93 0.38 -2.41 -4.87
C VAL A 93 0.47 -0.98 -5.39
N ASP A 94 -0.63 -0.43 -5.91
CA ASP A 94 -0.67 0.93 -6.45
C ASP A 94 -0.44 2.01 -5.39
N ALA A 95 -1.00 1.84 -4.19
CA ALA A 95 -0.77 2.76 -3.09
C ALA A 95 0.69 2.67 -2.62
N VAL A 96 1.25 1.46 -2.48
CA VAL A 96 2.66 1.27 -2.13
C VAL A 96 3.57 1.92 -3.17
N ARG A 97 3.30 1.73 -4.47
CA ARG A 97 4.08 2.34 -5.56
C ARG A 97 4.07 3.87 -5.47
N ARG A 98 2.90 4.49 -5.26
CA ARG A 98 2.78 5.94 -5.09
C ARG A 98 3.55 6.43 -3.86
N LEU A 99 3.41 5.73 -2.74
CA LEU A 99 4.07 6.08 -1.48
C LEU A 99 5.60 5.96 -1.54
N LEU A 100 6.11 4.98 -2.28
CA LEU A 100 7.54 4.84 -2.56
C LEU A 100 8.03 6.00 -3.45
N ALA A 101 7.28 6.33 -4.50
CA ALA A 101 7.64 7.41 -5.43
C ALA A 101 7.69 8.80 -4.75
N THR A 102 6.89 9.02 -3.71
CA THR A 102 6.93 10.27 -2.93
C THR A 102 7.90 10.23 -1.75
N GLY A 103 8.53 9.08 -1.47
CA GLY A 103 9.40 8.89 -0.31
C GLY A 103 8.68 8.82 1.04
N ALA A 104 7.35 8.80 1.07
CA ALA A 104 6.58 8.69 2.32
C ALA A 104 6.57 7.28 2.92
N LEU A 105 6.97 6.28 2.14
CA LEU A 105 7.16 4.92 2.63
C LEU A 105 8.63 4.51 2.54
N ALA A 106 9.27 4.33 3.69
CA ALA A 106 10.58 3.68 3.80
C ALA A 106 10.37 2.16 3.97
N PRO A 107 10.52 1.32 2.94
CA PRO A 107 9.99 -0.05 2.95
C PRO A 107 10.75 -0.98 3.91
N ASP A 108 11.96 -0.60 4.32
CA ASP A 108 12.82 -1.32 5.29
C ASP A 108 12.49 -1.14 6.75
N LEU A 109 11.66 -0.15 7.09
CA LEU A 109 11.30 0.04 8.48
C LEU A 109 10.43 -1.13 8.97
N GLU A 110 10.97 -1.79 9.98
CA GLU A 110 10.30 -2.84 10.71
C GLU A 110 9.06 -2.32 11.44
N PHE A 111 8.10 -3.21 11.63
CA PHE A 111 6.91 -2.94 12.43
C PHE A 111 6.47 -4.19 13.18
N TYR A 112 5.77 -3.96 14.29
CA TYR A 112 5.23 -5.03 15.10
C TYR A 112 3.82 -5.42 14.64
N ARG A 113 3.57 -6.73 14.57
CA ARG A 113 2.20 -7.27 14.45
C ARG A 113 1.95 -8.32 15.52
N GLY A 114 0.72 -8.36 16.02
CA GLY A 114 0.27 -9.42 16.90
C GLY A 114 0.08 -10.71 16.10
N ILE A 115 0.52 -11.82 16.68
CA ILE A 115 0.30 -13.18 16.21
C ILE A 115 -0.56 -13.89 17.27
N ASP A 116 -1.28 -14.94 16.87
CA ASP A 116 -2.10 -15.73 17.78
C ASP A 116 -1.28 -16.24 18.99
N GLY A 117 -1.94 -16.35 20.15
CA GLY A 117 -1.31 -16.85 21.38
C GLY A 117 -0.51 -15.81 22.17
N GLY A 118 -0.75 -14.50 21.96
CA GLY A 118 -0.06 -13.44 22.70
C GLY A 118 1.40 -13.24 22.27
N LEU A 119 1.74 -13.69 21.07
CA LEU A 119 3.05 -13.48 20.46
C LEU A 119 3.04 -12.18 19.65
N VAL A 120 4.19 -11.53 19.59
CA VAL A 120 4.41 -10.35 18.76
C VAL A 120 5.59 -10.64 17.86
N GLU A 121 5.45 -10.28 16.59
CA GLU A 121 6.51 -10.40 15.60
C GLU A 121 7.01 -9.01 15.21
N CYS A 122 8.33 -8.81 15.22
CA CYS A 122 8.97 -7.72 14.50
C CYS A 122 9.19 -8.15 13.05
N THR A 123 8.57 -7.45 12.10
CA THR A 123 8.55 -7.89 10.70
C THR A 123 8.67 -6.71 9.74
N GLN A 124 8.89 -7.02 8.46
CA GLN A 124 9.00 -6.04 7.38
C GLN A 124 7.89 -6.26 6.35
N MET A 125 7.60 -5.24 5.54
CA MET A 125 6.56 -5.34 4.51
C MET A 125 6.84 -6.50 3.54
N LEU A 126 8.12 -6.71 3.20
CA LEU A 126 8.57 -7.77 2.32
C LEU A 126 8.26 -9.17 2.89
N HIS A 127 8.53 -9.39 4.17
CA HIS A 127 8.26 -10.68 4.83
C HIS A 127 6.77 -11.04 4.78
N VAL A 128 5.90 -10.06 5.04
CA VAL A 128 4.45 -10.23 4.95
C VAL A 128 4.03 -10.48 3.50
N ALA A 129 4.62 -9.79 2.52
CA ALA A 129 4.30 -9.99 1.10
C ALA A 129 4.66 -11.42 0.64
N ILE A 130 5.82 -11.94 1.07
CA ILE A 130 6.24 -13.32 0.78
C ILE A 130 5.30 -14.34 1.46
N GLU A 131 4.92 -14.12 2.72
CA GLU A 131 3.96 -14.97 3.43
C GLU A 131 2.61 -15.03 2.72
N ARG A 132 2.18 -13.90 2.17
CA ARG A 132 0.93 -13.75 1.41
C ARG A 132 1.06 -14.23 -0.05
N ARG A 133 2.25 -14.65 -0.49
CA ARG A 133 2.53 -15.09 -1.86
C ARG A 133 2.19 -14.02 -2.91
N ASP A 134 2.33 -12.75 -2.55
CA ASP A 134 2.03 -11.61 -3.41
C ASP A 134 3.25 -11.23 -4.24
N GLU A 135 3.40 -11.87 -5.40
CA GLU A 135 4.55 -11.64 -6.27
C GLU A 135 4.72 -10.18 -6.69
N GLN A 136 3.63 -9.47 -6.99
CA GLN A 136 3.71 -8.09 -7.45
C GLN A 136 4.21 -7.16 -6.34
N MET A 137 3.71 -7.34 -5.12
CA MET A 137 4.17 -6.60 -3.95
C MET A 137 5.63 -6.92 -3.62
N VAL A 138 6.04 -8.20 -3.70
CA VAL A 138 7.44 -8.60 -3.46
C VAL A 138 8.37 -7.94 -4.47
N ARG A 139 8.06 -7.99 -5.76
CA ARG A 139 8.85 -7.33 -6.81
C ARG A 139 9.02 -5.84 -6.54
N LEU A 140 7.91 -5.15 -6.26
CA LEU A 140 7.90 -3.72 -5.98
C LEU A 140 8.79 -3.35 -4.78
N LEU A 141 8.73 -4.13 -3.69
CA LEU A 141 9.50 -3.87 -2.49
C LEU A 141 10.99 -4.16 -2.70
N VAL A 142 11.33 -5.24 -3.41
CA VAL A 142 12.71 -5.59 -3.76
C VAL A 142 13.35 -4.50 -4.64
N GLU A 143 12.65 -4.06 -5.69
CA GLU A 143 13.09 -2.97 -6.59
C GLU A 143 13.24 -1.64 -5.85
N ALA A 144 12.46 -1.44 -4.78
CA ALA A 144 12.58 -0.27 -3.90
C ALA A 144 13.76 -0.36 -2.92
N GLY A 145 14.58 -1.41 -3.01
CA GLY A 145 15.78 -1.58 -2.20
C GLY A 145 15.52 -2.22 -0.84
N CYS A 146 14.45 -2.99 -0.67
CA CYS A 146 14.19 -3.63 0.61
C CYS A 146 15.33 -4.54 1.08
N SER A 147 15.53 -4.62 2.39
CA SER A 147 16.44 -5.56 3.05
C SER A 147 15.98 -7.00 2.82
N LEU A 148 16.95 -7.85 2.47
CA LEU A 148 16.74 -9.26 2.13
C LEU A 148 17.44 -10.21 3.11
N PHE A 149 17.90 -9.69 4.25
CA PHE A 149 18.76 -10.42 5.19
C PHE A 149 18.15 -11.74 5.68
N CYS A 150 16.84 -11.77 5.94
CA CYS A 150 16.13 -12.95 6.42
C CYS A 150 15.54 -13.82 5.29
N VAL A 151 15.87 -13.53 4.02
CA VAL A 151 15.35 -14.24 2.85
C VAL A 151 16.40 -15.20 2.31
N ALA A 152 15.98 -16.42 1.99
CA ALA A 152 16.78 -17.40 1.27
C ALA A 152 15.97 -18.04 0.16
N ILE A 153 16.61 -18.39 -0.96
CA ILE A 153 15.97 -19.06 -2.09
C ILE A 153 16.68 -20.35 -2.44
N SER A 154 15.91 -21.35 -2.91
CA SER A 154 16.48 -22.59 -3.43
C SER A 154 17.20 -22.35 -4.76
N PRO A 155 18.16 -23.21 -5.16
CA PRO A 155 18.80 -23.13 -6.47
C PRO A 155 17.78 -23.17 -7.61
N ALA A 156 16.76 -24.02 -7.50
CA ALA A 156 15.69 -24.10 -8.48
C ALA A 156 14.89 -22.79 -8.59
N ALA A 157 14.60 -22.09 -7.48
CA ALA A 157 13.92 -20.79 -7.55
C ALA A 157 14.78 -19.77 -8.30
N ALA A 158 16.06 -19.71 -7.96
CA ALA A 158 17.04 -18.82 -8.57
C ALA A 158 17.22 -19.03 -10.07
N GLU A 159 17.00 -20.24 -10.58
CA GLU A 159 17.20 -20.57 -12.00
C GLU A 159 15.87 -20.58 -12.79
N GLN A 160 14.82 -21.17 -12.22
CA GLN A 160 13.62 -21.55 -12.96
C GLN A 160 12.49 -20.51 -12.90
N THR A 161 12.62 -19.47 -12.06
CA THR A 161 11.53 -18.50 -11.85
C THR A 161 12.01 -17.07 -12.05
N ALA A 162 11.13 -16.23 -12.60
CA ALA A 162 11.44 -14.81 -12.78
C ALA A 162 11.61 -14.09 -11.43
N LEU A 163 10.81 -14.45 -10.41
CA LEU A 163 10.94 -13.86 -9.08
C LEU A 163 12.24 -14.31 -8.38
N GLY A 164 12.62 -15.59 -8.46
CA GLY A 164 13.87 -16.06 -7.86
C GLY A 164 15.11 -15.48 -8.51
N ARG A 165 15.11 -15.26 -9.84
CA ARG A 165 16.17 -14.52 -10.54
C ARG A 165 16.28 -13.08 -10.03
N LEU A 166 15.15 -12.36 -9.95
CA LEU A 166 15.12 -11.00 -9.41
C LEU A 166 15.69 -10.92 -7.99
N LEU A 167 15.29 -11.84 -7.11
CA LEU A 167 15.79 -11.92 -5.74
C LEU A 167 17.30 -12.18 -5.71
N LYS A 168 17.81 -13.10 -6.53
CA LYS A 168 19.24 -13.37 -6.66
C LYS A 168 20.01 -12.13 -7.13
N GLU A 169 19.51 -11.41 -8.12
CA GLU A 169 20.11 -10.18 -8.65
C GLU A 169 20.21 -9.09 -7.58
N HIS A 170 19.26 -9.04 -6.64
CA HIS A 170 19.27 -8.10 -5.51
C HIS A 170 20.05 -8.64 -4.29
N GLY A 171 20.79 -9.74 -4.44
CA GLY A 171 21.69 -10.25 -3.40
C GLY A 171 21.07 -11.23 -2.42
N VAL A 172 19.87 -11.76 -2.68
CA VAL A 172 19.33 -12.85 -1.86
C VAL A 172 20.22 -14.08 -1.96
N LYS A 173 20.55 -14.67 -0.81
CA LYS A 173 21.37 -15.87 -0.75
C LYS A 173 20.65 -17.06 -1.40
N VAL A 174 21.33 -17.67 -2.36
CA VAL A 174 20.96 -18.99 -2.88
C VAL A 174 21.56 -20.05 -1.96
N SER A 175 20.72 -20.93 -1.41
CA SER A 175 21.11 -21.93 -0.42
C SER A 175 20.43 -23.26 -0.69
N PRO A 176 21.09 -24.41 -0.46
CA PRO A 176 20.44 -25.72 -0.54
C PRO A 176 19.42 -25.95 0.57
N THR A 177 19.41 -25.13 1.62
CA THR A 177 18.44 -25.16 2.72
C THR A 177 17.71 -23.83 2.84
N GLY A 178 16.52 -23.84 3.46
CA GLY A 178 15.75 -22.62 3.74
C GLY A 178 16.26 -21.78 4.91
N ALA A 179 17.42 -22.13 5.47
CA ALA A 179 18.01 -21.38 6.56
C ALA A 179 18.82 -20.19 6.02
N PRO A 180 18.57 -18.95 6.51
CA PRO A 180 19.56 -17.90 6.38
C PRO A 180 20.83 -18.24 7.21
N ASN A 181 21.91 -17.50 6.98
CA ASN A 181 23.28 -17.81 7.42
C ASN A 181 23.38 -18.38 8.85
N GLY A 182 24.18 -19.44 9.01
CA GLY A 182 24.52 -20.02 10.33
C GLY A 182 23.48 -20.98 10.92
N LEU A 183 22.28 -21.09 10.32
CA LEU A 183 21.19 -21.93 10.83
C LEU A 183 20.90 -23.16 9.95
N SER A 184 21.79 -23.49 9.01
CA SER A 184 21.60 -24.61 8.08
C SER A 184 21.47 -25.97 8.78
N TRP A 185 22.07 -26.12 9.96
CA TRP A 185 21.97 -27.33 10.78
C TRP A 185 20.58 -27.54 11.40
N MET A 186 19.73 -26.51 11.45
CA MET A 186 18.38 -26.59 11.99
C MET A 186 17.34 -27.04 10.95
N MET A 187 17.72 -27.09 9.68
CA MET A 187 16.76 -27.14 8.57
C MET A 187 17.07 -28.26 7.59
N ASP A 188 16.02 -29.00 7.25
CA ASP A 188 16.09 -29.92 6.12
C ASP A 188 16.44 -29.17 4.82
N PRO A 189 17.17 -29.81 3.91
CA PRO A 189 17.37 -29.32 2.56
C PRO A 189 16.05 -29.03 1.86
N PHE A 190 16.08 -28.09 0.90
CA PHE A 190 14.99 -27.95 -0.03
C PHE A 190 14.80 -29.25 -0.81
N PRO A 191 13.55 -29.68 -1.08
CA PRO A 191 13.34 -30.81 -1.95
C PRO A 191 13.93 -30.51 -3.33
N ALA A 192 14.66 -31.48 -3.89
CA ALA A 192 15.39 -31.31 -5.14
C ALA A 192 14.46 -30.81 -6.26
N GLY A 193 14.93 -29.81 -7.01
CA GLY A 193 14.22 -29.26 -8.17
C GLY A 193 13.01 -28.38 -7.87
N ARG A 194 12.62 -28.16 -6.60
CA ARG A 194 11.48 -27.30 -6.27
C ARG A 194 11.89 -25.84 -6.08
N PRO A 195 11.28 -24.89 -6.79
CA PRO A 195 11.58 -23.48 -6.62
C PRO A 195 10.90 -22.95 -5.34
N VAL A 196 11.68 -22.71 -4.29
CA VAL A 196 11.17 -22.29 -2.98
C VAL A 196 11.85 -20.99 -2.53
N ILE A 197 11.05 -20.06 -2.02
CA ILE A 197 11.47 -18.89 -1.25
C ILE A 197 11.20 -19.18 0.23
N THR A 198 12.12 -18.76 1.10
CA THR A 198 11.99 -18.86 2.54
C THR A 198 12.28 -17.55 3.23
N VAL A 199 11.52 -17.27 4.28
CA VAL A 199 11.73 -16.11 5.16
C VAL A 199 11.81 -16.60 6.60
N LEU A 200 12.90 -16.26 7.27
CA LEU A 200 13.05 -16.45 8.71
C LEU A 200 12.37 -15.30 9.46
N ARG A 201 11.55 -15.65 10.43
CA ARG A 201 10.83 -14.73 11.30
C ARG A 201 11.22 -14.97 12.74
N PHE A 202 11.21 -13.92 13.54
CA PHE A 202 11.45 -14.01 14.99
C PHE A 202 10.16 -13.62 15.72
N LEU A 203 9.63 -14.54 16.52
CA LEU A 203 8.48 -14.29 17.37
C LEU A 203 8.96 -14.04 18.79
N CYS A 204 8.43 -13.01 19.43
CA CYS A 204 8.71 -12.69 20.83
C CYS A 204 7.42 -12.83 21.65
N VAL A 205 7.54 -13.32 22.88
CA VAL A 205 6.41 -13.28 23.82
C VAL A 205 6.09 -11.83 24.15
N GLN A 206 4.82 -11.45 24.06
CA GLN A 206 4.40 -10.15 24.57
C GLN A 206 4.55 -10.21 26.08
N GLY A 207 5.55 -9.50 26.62
CA GLY A 207 5.66 -9.31 28.06
C GLY A 207 4.34 -8.74 28.62
N PRO A 208 4.03 -8.94 29.91
CA PRO A 208 2.86 -8.32 30.53
C PRO A 208 2.84 -6.83 30.17
N PRO A 209 1.67 -6.25 29.84
CA PRO A 209 1.59 -4.87 29.40
C PRO A 209 2.26 -4.01 30.46
N ALA A 210 3.47 -3.52 30.15
CA ALA A 210 4.12 -2.56 30.99
C ALA A 210 3.14 -1.38 31.10
N VAL A 211 2.92 -0.91 32.33
CA VAL A 211 1.91 0.09 32.68
C VAL A 211 2.15 1.46 31.99
N SER A 212 3.09 1.54 31.05
CA SER A 212 3.36 2.71 30.23
C SER A 212 3.82 2.32 28.82
N PRO A 213 3.10 2.73 27.75
CA PRO A 213 3.37 2.31 26.37
C PRO A 213 4.57 3.01 25.70
N MET A 214 5.38 3.79 26.44
CA MET A 214 6.40 4.63 25.82
C MET A 214 7.84 4.08 25.83
N HIS A 215 8.15 3.00 26.54
CA HIS A 215 9.52 2.48 26.57
C HIS A 215 9.54 0.95 26.49
N VAL A 216 9.48 0.43 25.26
CA VAL A 216 9.88 -0.96 25.00
C VAL A 216 11.40 -0.98 25.08
N HIS A 217 11.94 -1.42 26.21
CA HIS A 217 13.38 -1.66 26.35
C HIS A 217 13.78 -2.78 25.37
N ILE A 218 14.62 -2.43 24.40
CA ILE A 218 15.13 -3.33 23.34
C ILE A 218 16.10 -4.41 23.91
N ASN A 219 16.50 -4.31 25.19
CA ASN A 219 17.50 -5.19 25.82
C ASN A 219 16.91 -6.29 26.73
N ASP A 220 15.61 -6.54 26.68
CA ASP A 220 15.00 -7.67 27.40
C ASP A 220 15.35 -8.97 26.64
N PRO A 221 16.02 -9.98 27.25
CA PRO A 221 16.36 -11.25 26.63
C PRO A 221 15.10 -12.09 26.43
N ARG A 222 14.20 -11.62 25.57
CA ARG A 222 12.99 -12.33 25.20
C ARG A 222 13.41 -13.58 24.45
N VAL A 223 12.79 -14.69 24.81
CA VAL A 223 12.93 -15.94 24.06
C VAL A 223 12.40 -15.67 22.65
N GLU A 224 13.31 -15.61 21.69
CA GLU A 224 12.99 -15.50 20.28
C GLU A 224 12.72 -16.90 19.73
N TYR A 225 11.55 -17.09 19.15
CA TYR A 225 11.20 -18.33 18.49
C TYR A 225 11.39 -18.13 16.98
N PRO A 226 12.47 -18.69 16.38
CA PRO A 226 12.63 -18.65 14.95
C PRO A 226 11.54 -19.49 14.29
N THR A 227 10.81 -18.89 13.36
CA THR A 227 9.82 -19.58 12.53
C THR A 227 10.12 -19.35 11.07
N LEU A 228 9.79 -20.32 10.22
CA LEU A 228 10.07 -20.24 8.79
C LEU A 228 8.78 -20.26 8.00
N VAL A 229 8.67 -19.30 7.10
CA VAL A 229 7.63 -19.26 6.08
C VAL A 229 8.25 -19.77 4.78
N ARG A 230 7.59 -20.75 4.16
CA ARG A 230 7.98 -21.30 2.85
C ARG A 230 6.94 -20.94 1.80
N TRP A 231 7.40 -20.43 0.68
CA TRP A 231 6.60 -20.21 -0.52
C TRP A 231 7.21 -20.97 -1.68
N GLU A 232 6.50 -21.99 -2.15
CA GLU A 232 6.82 -22.65 -3.41
C GLU A 232 6.26 -21.85 -4.59
N LEU A 233 7.15 -21.51 -5.51
CA LEU A 233 6.82 -20.76 -6.71
C LEU A 233 6.28 -21.71 -7.80
N PRO A 234 5.43 -21.22 -8.70
CA PRO A 234 5.07 -21.98 -9.88
C PRO A 234 6.31 -22.19 -10.76
N SER A 235 6.57 -23.42 -11.17
CA SER A 235 7.58 -23.72 -12.18
C SER A 235 7.15 -23.12 -13.52
N SER A 236 8.09 -22.47 -14.22
CA SER A 236 7.89 -22.04 -15.60
C SER A 236 7.93 -23.29 -16.49
N GLY A 237 6.77 -23.95 -16.66
CA GLY A 237 6.62 -25.08 -17.58
C GLY A 237 6.81 -24.69 -19.04
#